data_AF-F2PYQ0-F1
#
_entry.id   AF-F2PYQ0-F1
#
_cell.length_a   1.000
_cell.length_b   1.000
_cell.length_c   1.000
_cell.angle_alpha   90.00
_cell.angle_beta   90.00
_cell.angle_gamma   90.00
#
_symmetry.space_group_name_H-M   'P 1'
#
loop_
_entity.id
_entity.type
_entity.pdbx_description
1 polymer ?
#
loop_
_entity_poly.entity_id
_entity_poly.type
_entity_poly.pdbx_seq_one_letter_code
_entity_poly.pdbx_strand_id
1 'polypeptide(L)'
;MMIQDLLRFISDHTLLFAGCCMVLIIKALFGIGPTFEMLFDRMQMFWDWVSTIPWEINEAFQPSDERAREATWALEICNLARKSDIWMQRRLFLRETIIEYAIQGKLEKVDDLDKSGPKDWQDKLLSQTYIDWALSNKWYEVYKREPNGPLRRISDIVVSRIHKTLRNNPTKHLLRQDLYSACKMRDGCCARACQCCMKPRGLYPDKRIYYAHCTLYCGCCIRSRGFVKHEELGKDVENLADFSISHFSIEDPKGFRVL
;
A
#
# COMPACT_ATOMS: atom_id res chain seq x y z
N MET A 1 7.26 35.18 2.84
CA MET A 1 8.40 34.51 2.18
C MET A 1 9.14 35.59 1.41
N MET A 2 10.38 35.91 1.80
CA MET A 2 11.09 37.09 1.31
C MET A 2 11.66 36.83 -0.09
N ILE A 3 11.72 37.87 -0.94
CA ILE A 3 12.23 37.82 -2.32
C ILE A 3 13.64 37.20 -2.40
N GLN A 4 14.46 37.35 -1.35
CA GLN A 4 15.77 36.70 -1.24
C GLN A 4 15.70 35.17 -1.16
N ASP A 5 14.71 34.60 -0.48
CA ASP A 5 14.51 33.16 -0.42
C ASP A 5 14.08 32.62 -1.79
N LEU A 6 13.27 33.38 -2.52
CA LEU A 6 12.83 33.05 -3.89
C LEU A 6 13.98 33.12 -4.90
N LEU A 7 14.84 34.13 -4.80
CA LEU A 7 16.02 34.28 -5.68
C LEU A 7 17.08 33.20 -5.41
N ARG A 8 17.28 32.83 -4.14
CA ARG A 8 18.19 31.74 -3.76
C ARG A 8 17.66 30.39 -4.23
N PHE A 9 16.35 30.17 -4.10
CA PHE A 9 15.63 29.02 -4.66
C PHE A 9 15.81 28.93 -6.18
N ILE A 10 15.59 30.03 -6.92
CA ILE A 10 15.76 30.07 -8.38
C ILE A 10 17.22 29.80 -8.79
N SER A 11 18.20 30.40 -8.10
CA SER A 11 19.63 30.23 -8.36
C SER A 11 20.09 28.78 -8.16
N ASP A 12 19.68 28.15 -7.06
CA ASP A 12 20.01 26.76 -6.76
C ASP A 12 19.38 25.82 -7.81
N HIS A 13 18.17 26.13 -8.29
CA HIS A 13 17.51 25.38 -9.35
C HIS A 13 18.17 25.52 -10.73
N THR A 14 18.68 26.70 -11.09
CA THR A 14 19.45 26.88 -12.34
C THR A 14 20.78 26.13 -12.33
N LEU A 15 21.47 26.08 -11.19
CA LEU A 15 22.72 25.32 -11.03
C LEU A 15 22.47 23.81 -11.08
N LEU A 16 21.38 23.35 -10.47
CA LEU A 16 20.93 21.96 -10.56
C LEU A 16 20.59 21.54 -11.99
N PHE A 17 19.86 22.39 -12.71
CA PHE A 17 19.53 22.15 -14.11
C PHE A 17 20.78 22.09 -14.99
N ALA A 18 21.70 23.05 -14.82
CA ALA A 18 22.98 23.05 -15.53
C ALA A 18 23.83 21.81 -15.20
N GLY A 19 23.87 21.38 -13.93
CA GLY A 19 24.54 20.15 -13.51
C GLY A 19 23.93 18.89 -14.14
N CYS A 20 22.60 18.82 -14.23
CA CYS A 20 21.88 17.75 -14.91
C CYS A 20 22.19 17.69 -16.41
N CYS A 21 22.24 18.85 -17.08
CA CYS A 21 22.61 18.96 -18.49
C CYS A 21 24.06 18.51 -18.74
N MET A 22 24.99 18.85 -17.86
CA MET A 22 26.39 18.42 -17.97
C MET A 22 26.53 16.90 -17.85
N VAL A 23 25.78 16.27 -16.94
CA VAL A 23 25.75 14.80 -16.78
C VAL A 23 25.15 14.11 -18.00
N LEU A 24 24.11 14.70 -18.62
CA LEU A 24 23.54 14.21 -19.89
C LEU A 24 24.55 14.24 -21.03
N ILE A 25 25.29 15.35 -21.16
CA ILE A 25 26.32 15.50 -22.18
C ILE A 25 27.42 14.46 -21.98
N ILE A 26 27.87 14.25 -20.74
CA ILE A 26 28.90 13.26 -20.42
C ILE A 26 28.40 11.83 -20.70
N LYS A 27 27.17 11.49 -20.31
CA LYS A 27 26.57 10.16 -20.56
C LYS A 27 26.36 9.91 -22.05
N ALA A 28 25.87 10.91 -22.80
CA ALA A 28 25.64 10.80 -24.23
C ALA A 28 26.93 10.68 -25.05
N LEU A 29 28.00 11.37 -24.63
CA LEU A 29 29.28 11.36 -25.34
C LEU A 29 30.18 10.18 -24.97
N PHE A 30 30.16 9.73 -23.71
CA PHE A 30 31.16 8.78 -23.20
C PHE A 30 30.57 7.48 -22.67
N GLY A 31 29.26 7.36 -22.50
CA GLY A 31 28.63 6.18 -21.90
C GLY A 31 29.05 5.90 -20.44
N ILE A 32 29.79 6.83 -19.82
CA ILE A 32 30.40 6.69 -18.49
C ILE A 32 29.91 7.85 -17.62
N GLY A 33 29.28 7.54 -16.50
CA GLY A 33 28.82 8.52 -15.52
C GLY A 33 27.78 7.94 -14.57
N PRO A 34 27.62 8.49 -13.35
CA PRO A 34 26.55 8.08 -12.45
C PRO A 34 25.20 8.31 -13.12
N THR A 35 24.25 7.39 -12.92
CA THR A 35 22.87 7.63 -13.38
C THR A 35 22.30 8.83 -12.63
N PHE A 36 21.31 9.49 -13.22
CA PHE A 36 20.59 10.59 -12.57
C PHE A 36 20.13 10.21 -11.16
N GLU A 37 19.73 8.96 -11.01
CA GLU A 37 19.34 8.34 -9.76
C GLU A 37 20.46 8.44 -8.72
N MET A 38 21.68 7.98 -9.03
CA MET A 38 22.80 8.06 -8.09
C MET A 38 23.11 9.50 -7.65
N LEU A 39 22.95 10.46 -8.56
CA LEU A 39 23.13 11.88 -8.28
C LEU A 39 22.05 12.42 -7.32
N PHE A 40 20.78 12.15 -7.61
CA PHE A 40 19.67 12.59 -6.76
C PHE A 40 19.66 11.92 -5.39
N ASP A 41 20.05 10.63 -5.29
CA ASP A 41 20.19 9.93 -4.00
C ASP A 41 21.27 10.58 -3.14
N ARG A 42 22.41 10.93 -3.74
CA ARG A 42 23.51 11.61 -3.05
C ARG A 42 23.15 13.03 -2.59
N MET A 43 22.27 13.70 -3.33
CA MET A 43 21.79 15.04 -3.00
C MET A 43 20.59 15.05 -2.03
N GLN A 44 20.07 13.89 -1.64
CA GLN A 44 18.84 13.75 -0.83
C GLN A 44 17.67 14.59 -1.38
N MET A 45 17.61 14.74 -2.70
CA MET A 45 16.58 15.55 -3.35
C MET A 45 15.35 14.71 -3.63
N PHE A 46 14.39 14.75 -2.71
CA PHE A 46 13.15 13.96 -2.74
C PHE A 46 11.92 14.84 -3.03
N TRP A 47 11.95 15.70 -4.04
CA TRP A 47 10.86 16.66 -4.32
C TRP A 47 9.93 16.25 -5.45
N ASP A 48 8.63 16.42 -5.22
CA ASP A 48 7.49 15.92 -6.01
C ASP A 48 7.33 16.53 -7.42
N TRP A 49 8.05 17.62 -7.74
CA TRP A 49 8.10 18.25 -9.08
C TRP A 49 9.31 17.75 -9.88
N VAL A 50 10.49 17.77 -9.24
CA VAL A 50 11.78 17.46 -9.88
C VAL A 50 11.91 15.96 -10.11
N SER A 51 10.97 15.13 -9.65
CA SER A 51 10.86 13.74 -10.07
C SER A 51 10.28 13.58 -11.47
N THR A 52 9.36 14.44 -11.92
CA THR A 52 8.62 14.19 -13.17
C THR A 52 9.48 14.43 -14.41
N ILE A 53 10.28 15.49 -14.45
CA ILE A 53 11.12 15.82 -15.62
C ILE A 53 12.29 14.84 -15.79
N PRO A 54 13.10 14.51 -14.77
CA PRO A 54 14.10 13.45 -14.85
C PRO A 54 13.50 12.06 -15.02
N TRP A 55 12.26 11.82 -14.56
CA TRP A 55 11.52 10.59 -14.84
C TRP A 55 11.14 10.49 -16.32
N GLU A 56 10.54 11.53 -16.92
CA GLU A 56 10.23 11.55 -18.36
C GLU A 56 11.49 11.37 -19.21
N ILE A 57 12.61 11.99 -18.79
CA ILE A 57 13.90 11.85 -19.45
C ILE A 57 14.44 10.43 -19.30
N ASN A 58 14.53 9.88 -18.08
CA ASN A 58 15.04 8.51 -17.89
C ASN A 58 14.12 7.46 -18.51
N GLU A 59 12.80 7.66 -18.45
CA GLU A 59 11.82 6.81 -19.12
C GLU A 59 12.06 6.82 -20.63
N ALA A 60 12.23 8.00 -21.26
CA ALA A 60 12.48 8.13 -22.69
C ALA A 60 13.76 7.40 -23.16
N PHE A 61 14.76 7.26 -22.28
CA PHE A 61 16.03 6.60 -22.60
C PHE A 61 16.13 5.15 -22.09
N GLN A 62 15.12 4.62 -21.42
CA GLN A 62 15.14 3.27 -20.86
C GLN A 62 14.70 2.21 -21.89
N PRO A 63 15.41 1.07 -22.01
CA PRO A 63 14.96 -0.07 -22.81
C PRO A 63 13.56 -0.54 -22.41
N SER A 64 12.75 -0.93 -23.41
CA SER A 64 11.34 -1.30 -23.20
C SER A 64 11.16 -2.54 -22.32
N ASP A 65 12.11 -3.48 -22.36
CA ASP A 65 12.11 -4.69 -21.54
C ASP A 65 12.44 -4.40 -20.07
N GLU A 66 13.35 -3.46 -19.81
CA GLU A 66 13.69 -3.01 -18.45
C GLU A 66 12.52 -2.25 -17.82
N ARG A 67 11.86 -1.38 -18.60
CA ARG A 67 10.65 -0.67 -18.16
C ARG A 67 9.50 -1.63 -17.84
N ALA A 68 9.31 -2.67 -18.65
CA ALA A 68 8.29 -3.69 -18.41
C ALA A 68 8.57 -4.48 -17.12
N ARG A 69 9.84 -4.81 -16.84
CA ARG A 69 10.25 -5.49 -15.60
C ARG A 69 10.00 -4.62 -14.37
N GLU A 70 10.31 -3.32 -14.47
CA GLU A 70 10.03 -2.36 -13.41
C GLU A 70 8.55 -2.17 -13.11
N ALA A 71 7.73 -1.99 -14.15
CA ALA A 71 6.29 -1.89 -13.99
C ALA A 71 5.70 -3.16 -13.35
N THR A 72 6.15 -4.33 -13.80
CA THR A 72 5.74 -5.62 -13.22
C THR A 72 6.11 -5.70 -11.74
N TRP A 73 7.36 -5.35 -11.39
CA TRP A 73 7.82 -5.37 -10.00
C TRP A 73 7.04 -4.38 -9.12
N ALA A 74 6.78 -3.16 -9.60
CA ALA A 74 5.99 -2.16 -8.86
C ALA A 74 4.56 -2.65 -8.59
N LEU A 75 3.93 -3.28 -9.59
CA LEU A 75 2.62 -3.92 -9.43
C LEU A 75 2.66 -5.08 -8.42
N GLU A 76 3.72 -5.90 -8.41
CA GLU A 76 3.90 -6.96 -7.41
C GLU A 76 3.98 -6.41 -5.99
N ILE A 77 4.79 -5.36 -5.77
CA ILE A 77 4.94 -4.69 -4.47
C ILE A 77 3.61 -4.13 -3.98
N CYS A 78 2.87 -3.41 -4.82
CA CYS A 78 1.59 -2.83 -4.45
C CYS A 78 0.53 -3.91 -4.15
N ASN A 79 0.53 -5.00 -4.92
CA ASN A 79 -0.33 -6.15 -4.64
C ASN A 79 0.03 -6.83 -3.31
N LEU A 80 1.31 -6.92 -2.97
CA LEU A 80 1.75 -7.46 -1.67
C LEU A 80 1.36 -6.55 -0.51
N ALA A 81 1.49 -5.23 -0.64
CA ALA A 81 1.00 -4.26 0.35
C ALA A 81 -0.50 -4.45 0.61
N ARG A 82 -1.31 -4.46 -0.46
CA ARG A 82 -2.75 -4.69 -0.39
C ARG A 82 -3.09 -6.02 0.30
N LYS A 83 -2.45 -7.12 -0.12
CA LYS A 83 -2.66 -8.45 0.49
C LYS A 83 -2.30 -8.45 1.97
N SER A 84 -1.25 -7.75 2.36
CA SER A 84 -0.82 -7.64 3.76
C SER A 84 -1.86 -6.90 4.62
N ASP A 85 -2.47 -5.83 4.10
CA ASP A 85 -3.53 -5.09 4.80
C ASP A 85 -4.84 -5.87 4.94
N ILE A 86 -5.25 -6.54 3.87
CA ILE A 86 -6.44 -7.41 3.88
C ILE A 86 -6.23 -8.55 4.87
N TRP A 87 -5.06 -9.17 4.83
CA TRP A 87 -4.66 -10.20 5.77
C TRP A 87 -4.65 -9.69 7.23
N MET A 88 -4.07 -8.53 7.50
CA MET A 88 -4.01 -7.98 8.85
C MET A 88 -5.41 -7.73 9.42
N GLN A 89 -6.31 -7.13 8.63
CA GLN A 89 -7.69 -6.90 9.07
C GLN A 89 -8.48 -8.20 9.24
N ARG A 90 -8.27 -9.19 8.36
CA ARG A 90 -8.83 -10.54 8.54
C ARG A 90 -8.36 -11.16 9.84
N ARG A 91 -7.06 -11.09 10.13
CA ARG A 91 -6.45 -11.62 11.35
C ARG A 91 -7.10 -11.02 12.61
N LEU A 92 -7.28 -9.70 12.62
CA LEU A 92 -7.93 -8.98 13.70
C LEU A 92 -9.41 -9.37 13.84
N PHE A 93 -10.14 -9.36 12.73
CA PHE A 93 -11.56 -9.76 12.69
C PHE A 93 -11.77 -11.18 13.24
N LEU A 94 -10.97 -12.15 12.79
CA LEU A 94 -11.08 -13.53 13.26
C LEU A 94 -10.80 -13.64 14.75
N ARG A 95 -9.74 -12.99 15.25
CA ARG A 95 -9.40 -13.03 16.69
C ARG A 95 -10.50 -12.43 17.54
N GLU A 96 -10.98 -11.24 17.17
CA GLU A 96 -12.11 -10.58 17.86
C GLU A 96 -13.36 -11.48 17.86
N THR A 97 -13.74 -12.00 16.69
CA THR A 97 -14.97 -12.78 16.54
C THR A 97 -14.88 -14.14 17.23
N ILE A 98 -13.73 -14.80 17.20
CA ILE A 98 -13.51 -16.07 17.93
C ILE A 98 -13.66 -15.83 19.44
N ILE A 99 -13.10 -14.74 19.97
CA ILE A 99 -13.27 -14.39 21.39
C ILE A 99 -14.75 -14.12 21.70
N GLU A 100 -15.43 -13.32 20.88
CA GLU A 100 -16.86 -13.04 21.03
C GLU A 100 -17.70 -14.31 21.02
N TYR A 101 -17.44 -15.24 20.10
CA TYR A 101 -18.16 -16.51 19.98
C TYR A 101 -17.79 -17.51 21.08
N ALA A 102 -16.54 -17.53 21.54
CA ALA A 102 -16.13 -18.33 22.71
C ALA A 102 -16.91 -17.91 23.96
N ILE A 103 -17.02 -16.60 24.20
CA ILE A 103 -17.78 -16.05 25.34
C ILE A 103 -19.27 -16.43 25.23
N GLN A 104 -19.82 -16.47 24.02
CA GLN A 104 -21.22 -16.83 23.79
C GLN A 104 -21.49 -18.34 23.73
N GLY A 105 -20.45 -19.18 23.79
CA GLY A 105 -20.59 -20.63 23.57
C GLY A 105 -21.03 -21.00 22.15
N LYS A 106 -20.63 -20.22 21.13
CA LYS A 106 -21.03 -20.35 19.72
C LYS A 106 -19.83 -20.56 18.78
N LEU A 107 -18.81 -21.30 19.21
CA LEU A 107 -17.57 -21.48 18.44
C LEU A 107 -17.81 -22.20 17.10
N GLU A 108 -18.85 -23.02 16.99
CA GLU A 108 -19.27 -23.66 15.75
C GLU A 108 -19.60 -22.67 14.63
N LYS A 109 -19.95 -21.41 14.97
CA LYS A 109 -20.19 -20.37 13.97
C LYS A 109 -18.91 -19.88 13.29
N VAL A 110 -17.73 -20.17 13.85
CA VAL A 110 -16.42 -19.76 13.29
C VAL A 110 -16.13 -20.44 11.97
N ASP A 111 -16.58 -21.68 11.80
CA ASP A 111 -16.23 -22.55 10.67
C ASP A 111 -16.49 -21.91 9.31
N ASP A 112 -17.54 -21.10 9.26
CA ASP A 112 -18.03 -20.45 8.06
C ASP A 112 -17.85 -18.92 8.11
N LEU A 113 -17.05 -18.36 9.02
CA LEU A 113 -16.75 -16.92 9.06
C LEU A 113 -15.96 -16.43 7.85
N ASP A 114 -15.18 -17.33 7.23
CA ASP A 114 -14.63 -17.13 5.91
C ASP A 114 -14.31 -18.43 5.17
N LYS A 115 -14.34 -18.35 3.83
CA LYS A 115 -13.95 -19.45 2.94
C LYS A 115 -12.43 -19.68 2.87
N SER A 116 -11.64 -18.87 3.56
CA SER A 116 -10.17 -18.92 3.48
C SER A 116 -9.58 -19.80 4.58
N GLY A 117 -8.74 -20.74 4.19
CA GLY A 117 -8.02 -21.60 5.13
C GLY A 117 -8.90 -22.68 5.78
N PRO A 118 -8.47 -23.23 6.93
CA PRO A 118 -9.18 -24.28 7.65
C PRO A 118 -10.58 -23.85 8.09
N LYS A 119 -11.46 -24.83 8.36
CA LYS A 119 -12.78 -24.57 8.95
C LYS A 119 -12.68 -24.35 10.45
N ASP A 120 -12.12 -25.33 11.17
CA ASP A 120 -12.03 -25.25 12.62
C ASP A 120 -11.30 -23.98 13.12
N TRP A 121 -11.80 -23.43 14.21
CA TRP A 121 -11.30 -22.17 14.77
C TRP A 121 -9.85 -22.26 15.26
N GLN A 122 -9.40 -23.42 15.77
CA GLN A 122 -8.03 -23.60 16.24
C GLN A 122 -7.09 -23.58 15.04
N ASP A 123 -7.42 -24.34 14.01
CA ASP A 123 -6.65 -24.38 12.77
C ASP A 123 -6.67 -23.03 12.05
N LYS A 124 -7.78 -22.29 12.09
CA LYS A 124 -7.85 -20.89 11.59
C LYS A 124 -6.91 -19.95 12.36
N LEU A 125 -6.70 -20.14 13.67
CA LEU A 125 -5.73 -19.36 14.45
C LEU A 125 -4.28 -19.81 14.17
N LEU A 126 -4.02 -21.12 14.12
CA LEU A 126 -2.69 -21.67 13.88
C LEU A 126 -2.16 -21.32 12.48
N SER A 127 -3.03 -21.38 11.47
CA SER A 127 -2.67 -21.01 10.08
C SER A 127 -2.29 -19.53 9.93
N GLN A 128 -2.61 -18.66 10.90
CA GLN A 128 -2.24 -17.24 10.82
C GLN A 128 -0.72 -17.05 10.79
N THR A 129 0.01 -17.78 11.63
CA THR A 129 1.46 -17.68 11.71
C THR A 129 2.12 -18.16 10.41
N TYR A 130 1.58 -19.23 9.81
CA TYR A 130 2.03 -19.71 8.50
C TYR A 130 1.83 -18.66 7.41
N ILE A 131 0.66 -18.00 7.38
CA ILE A 131 0.36 -16.98 6.36
C ILE A 131 1.22 -15.72 6.59
N ASP A 132 1.44 -15.30 7.84
CA ASP A 132 2.36 -14.21 8.20
C ASP A 132 3.79 -14.50 7.67
N TRP A 133 4.28 -15.72 7.88
CA TRP A 133 5.58 -16.17 7.35
C TRP A 133 5.61 -16.21 5.83
N ALA A 134 4.57 -16.77 5.19
CA ALA A 134 4.48 -16.86 3.73
C ALA A 134 4.44 -15.48 3.06
N LEU A 135 3.70 -14.52 3.64
CA LEU A 135 3.70 -13.13 3.17
C LEU A 135 5.06 -12.48 3.34
N SER A 136 5.72 -12.68 4.49
CA SER A 136 7.07 -12.15 4.75
C SER A 136 8.10 -12.70 3.76
N ASN A 137 8.04 -13.98 3.41
CA ASN A 137 8.89 -14.56 2.37
C ASN A 137 8.59 -14.01 0.98
N LYS A 138 7.31 -13.80 0.63
CA LYS A 138 6.96 -13.18 -0.65
C LYS A 138 7.51 -11.76 -0.76
N TRP A 139 7.39 -10.97 0.32
CA TRP A 139 8.04 -9.66 0.40
C TRP A 139 9.54 -9.76 0.14
N TYR A 140 10.21 -10.70 0.79
CA TYR A 140 11.65 -10.93 0.61
C TYR A 140 12.01 -11.35 -0.82
N GLU A 141 11.24 -12.25 -1.44
CA GLU A 141 11.50 -12.70 -2.82
C GLU A 141 11.25 -11.62 -3.88
N VAL A 142 10.28 -10.73 -3.67
CA VAL A 142 10.08 -9.56 -4.54
C VAL A 142 11.16 -8.51 -4.31
N TYR A 143 11.58 -8.31 -3.05
CA TYR A 143 12.69 -7.43 -2.70
C TYR A 143 14.02 -7.88 -3.31
N LYS A 144 14.32 -9.19 -3.35
CA LYS A 144 15.53 -9.72 -4.02
C LYS A 144 15.59 -9.40 -5.51
N ARG A 145 14.43 -9.32 -6.16
CA ARG A 145 14.28 -9.08 -7.60
C ARG A 145 14.09 -7.60 -7.91
N GLU A 146 14.42 -6.73 -6.95
CA GLU A 146 14.34 -5.29 -7.11
C GLU A 146 15.12 -4.84 -8.37
N PRO A 147 14.43 -4.25 -9.36
CA PRO A 147 15.06 -3.74 -10.56
C PRO A 147 15.81 -2.46 -10.23
N ASN A 148 16.92 -2.20 -10.92
CA ASN A 148 17.54 -0.89 -10.89
C ASN A 148 16.80 0.03 -11.86
N GLY A 149 16.35 1.21 -11.40
CA GLY A 149 15.80 2.22 -12.30
C GLY A 149 14.79 3.18 -11.66
N PRO A 150 14.15 4.04 -12.46
CA PRO A 150 13.38 5.17 -11.96
C PRO A 150 12.07 4.78 -11.27
N LEU A 151 11.37 3.73 -11.71
CA LEU A 151 10.12 3.29 -11.07
C LEU A 151 10.37 2.65 -9.70
N ARG A 152 11.56 2.07 -9.46
CA ARG A 152 12.02 1.63 -8.14
C ARG A 152 11.91 2.76 -7.13
N ARG A 153 12.47 3.93 -7.46
CA ARG A 153 12.43 5.10 -6.59
C ARG A 153 11.01 5.60 -6.36
N ILE A 154 10.16 5.59 -7.38
CA ILE A 154 8.74 5.98 -7.22
C ILE A 154 8.02 5.01 -6.28
N SER A 155 8.23 3.70 -6.46
CA SER A 155 7.66 2.66 -5.60
C SER A 155 8.18 2.78 -4.16
N ASP A 156 9.49 2.97 -3.96
CA ASP A 156 10.10 3.24 -2.66
C ASP A 156 9.52 4.51 -2.04
N ILE A 157 9.41 5.59 -2.81
CA ILE A 157 8.81 6.84 -2.36
C ILE A 157 7.36 6.60 -1.93
N VAL A 158 6.56 5.89 -2.71
CA VAL A 158 5.15 5.66 -2.41
C VAL A 158 5.03 4.74 -1.17
N VAL A 159 5.58 3.53 -1.22
CA VAL A 159 5.44 2.53 -0.16
C VAL A 159 6.19 2.92 1.11
N SER A 160 7.42 3.43 1.01
CA SER A 160 8.19 3.88 2.17
C SER A 160 7.60 5.16 2.77
N ARG A 161 7.13 6.14 1.98
CA ARG A 161 6.43 7.31 2.57
C ARG A 161 5.11 6.90 3.18
N ILE A 162 4.36 5.96 2.62
CA ILE A 162 3.13 5.44 3.26
C ILE A 162 3.48 4.85 4.62
N HIS A 163 4.41 3.89 4.68
CA HIS A 163 4.84 3.28 5.94
C HIS A 163 5.43 4.28 6.93
N LYS A 164 6.23 5.24 6.46
CA LYS A 164 6.84 6.30 7.28
C LYS A 164 5.79 7.29 7.79
N THR A 165 4.83 7.68 6.96
CA THR A 165 3.74 8.59 7.35
C THR A 165 2.79 7.89 8.30
N LEU A 166 2.43 6.63 8.06
CA LEU A 166 1.66 5.81 9.00
C LEU A 166 2.37 5.65 10.34
N ARG A 167 3.71 5.51 10.34
CA ARG A 167 4.50 5.44 11.57
C ARG A 167 4.53 6.77 12.34
N ASN A 168 4.72 7.89 11.64
CA ASN A 168 5.01 9.17 12.27
C ASN A 168 3.75 10.04 12.50
N ASN A 169 2.78 9.96 11.59
CA ASN A 169 1.54 10.72 11.64
C ASN A 169 0.41 9.94 10.93
N PRO A 170 -0.07 8.83 11.53
CA PRO A 170 -1.09 7.98 10.94
C PRO A 170 -2.37 8.76 10.62
N THR A 171 -2.73 9.71 11.48
CA THR A 171 -3.88 10.58 11.29
C THR A 171 -3.79 11.37 9.99
N LYS A 172 -2.66 12.04 9.72
CA LYS A 172 -2.45 12.80 8.48
C LYS A 172 -2.53 11.91 7.24
N HIS A 173 -1.95 10.71 7.30
CA HIS A 173 -2.01 9.77 6.19
C HIS A 173 -3.47 9.34 5.92
N LEU A 174 -4.18 8.88 6.95
CA LEU A 174 -5.54 8.37 6.81
C LEU A 174 -6.57 9.46 6.47
N LEU A 175 -6.31 10.72 6.79
CA LEU A 175 -7.15 11.86 6.40
C LEU A 175 -6.85 12.41 5.01
N ARG A 176 -5.92 11.83 4.25
CA ARG A 176 -5.77 12.25 2.85
C ARG A 176 -7.11 12.08 2.12
N GLN A 177 -7.46 13.08 1.31
CA GLN A 177 -8.80 13.21 0.73
C GLN A 177 -9.16 12.02 -0.15
N ASP A 178 -8.20 11.50 -0.92
CA ASP A 178 -8.35 10.28 -1.69
C ASP A 178 -8.74 9.12 -0.75
N LEU A 179 -7.93 8.87 0.29
CA LEU A 179 -8.06 7.76 1.27
C LEU A 179 -9.41 7.76 1.96
N TYR A 180 -9.77 8.93 2.47
CA TYR A 180 -11.06 9.15 3.10
C TYR A 180 -12.22 8.94 2.13
N SER A 181 -12.16 9.54 0.93
CA SER A 181 -13.26 9.49 -0.04
C SER A 181 -13.53 8.07 -0.50
N ALA A 182 -12.50 7.29 -0.76
CA ALA A 182 -12.69 5.91 -1.19
C ALA A 182 -13.24 5.02 -0.08
N CYS A 183 -12.78 5.19 1.18
CA CYS A 183 -13.38 4.48 2.30
C CYS A 183 -14.87 4.85 2.46
N LYS A 184 -15.22 6.13 2.27
CA LYS A 184 -16.60 6.62 2.31
C LYS A 184 -17.46 6.05 1.16
N MET A 185 -16.98 6.10 -0.09
CA MET A 185 -17.68 5.57 -1.26
C MET A 185 -17.95 4.06 -1.15
N ARG A 186 -17.09 3.36 -0.43
CA ARG A 186 -17.19 1.93 -0.12
C ARG A 186 -18.16 1.59 1.01
N ASP A 187 -18.94 2.55 1.49
CA ASP A 187 -19.75 2.45 2.72
C ASP A 187 -18.93 1.92 3.91
N GLY A 188 -17.68 2.39 4.00
CA GLY A 188 -16.75 2.03 5.06
C GLY A 188 -17.00 2.83 6.34
N CYS A 189 -16.11 2.68 7.32
CA CYS A 189 -16.19 3.41 8.59
C CYS A 189 -16.22 4.94 8.40
N CYS A 190 -15.60 5.46 7.33
CA CYS A 190 -15.63 6.88 7.01
C CYS A 190 -17.00 7.40 6.55
N ALA A 191 -17.87 6.56 6.00
CA ALA A 191 -19.25 6.95 5.67
C ALA A 191 -20.13 7.10 6.90
N ARG A 192 -19.91 6.24 7.91
CA ARG A 192 -20.67 6.21 9.16
C ARG A 192 -20.12 7.13 10.26
N ALA A 193 -19.03 7.83 9.99
CA ALA A 193 -18.32 8.67 10.95
C ALA A 193 -17.96 7.96 12.29
N CYS A 194 -17.81 6.63 12.32
CA CYS A 194 -17.46 5.90 13.55
C CYS A 194 -15.98 6.04 13.94
N GLN A 195 -15.15 6.65 13.07
CA GLN A 195 -13.74 6.96 13.27
C GLN A 195 -12.83 5.75 13.60
N CYS A 196 -13.30 4.51 13.42
CA CYS A 196 -12.49 3.30 13.68
C CYS A 196 -11.24 3.19 12.78
N CYS A 197 -11.17 3.88 11.64
CA CYS A 197 -9.94 3.94 10.83
C CYS A 197 -8.81 4.72 11.53
N MET A 198 -9.17 5.70 12.37
CA MET A 198 -8.23 6.61 13.02
C MET A 198 -7.69 6.09 14.35
N LYS A 199 -8.26 4.98 14.84
CA LYS A 199 -7.87 4.36 16.11
C LYS A 199 -6.82 3.27 15.85
N PRO A 200 -5.93 2.99 16.82
CA PRO A 200 -5.11 1.79 16.81
C PRO A 200 -5.98 0.55 16.61
N ARG A 201 -5.69 -0.26 15.58
CA ARG A 201 -6.46 -1.47 15.26
C ARG A 201 -5.79 -2.74 15.75
N GLY A 202 -4.48 -2.71 15.96
CA GLY A 202 -3.71 -3.86 16.39
C GLY A 202 -2.22 -3.59 16.29
N LEU A 203 -1.44 -4.67 16.23
CA LEU A 203 0.00 -4.60 16.08
C LEU A 203 0.44 -5.40 14.85
N TYR A 204 1.37 -4.84 14.08
CA TYR A 204 2.18 -5.58 13.12
C TYR A 204 3.03 -6.65 13.85
N PRO A 205 3.54 -7.67 13.13
CA PRO A 205 4.43 -8.68 13.73
C PRO A 205 5.64 -8.08 14.45
N ASP A 206 6.16 -6.95 13.95
CA ASP A 206 7.26 -6.20 14.56
C ASP A 206 6.83 -5.22 15.68
N LYS A 207 5.62 -5.41 16.21
CA LYS A 207 5.02 -4.65 17.33
C LYS A 207 4.71 -3.18 17.03
N ARG A 208 4.80 -2.73 15.77
CA ARG A 208 4.31 -1.40 15.39
C ARG A 208 2.80 -1.34 15.47
N ILE A 209 2.26 -0.18 15.86
CA ILE A 209 0.81 0.04 15.88
C ILE A 209 0.27 0.03 14.45
N TYR A 210 -0.78 -0.75 14.24
CA TYR A 210 -1.50 -0.87 12.99
C TYR A 210 -2.61 0.17 12.88
N TYR A 211 -2.53 0.99 11.83
CA TYR A 211 -3.54 1.97 11.44
C TYR A 211 -3.88 1.75 9.97
N ALA A 212 -5.18 1.68 9.63
CA ALA A 212 -5.62 1.46 8.26
C ALA A 212 -7.07 1.86 8.03
N HIS A 213 -7.39 2.20 6.78
CA HIS A 213 -8.77 2.24 6.30
C HIS A 213 -9.38 0.85 6.16
N CYS A 214 -10.70 0.77 6.06
CA CYS A 214 -11.41 -0.51 5.98
C CYS A 214 -11.05 -1.30 4.72
N THR A 215 -10.69 -2.56 4.91
CA THR A 215 -10.79 -3.59 3.86
C THR A 215 -12.13 -4.32 3.97
N LEU A 216 -12.34 -5.33 3.11
CA LEU A 216 -13.50 -6.22 3.18
C LEU A 216 -13.59 -7.02 4.50
N TYR A 217 -12.49 -7.12 5.25
CA TYR A 217 -12.43 -7.78 6.55
C TYR A 217 -12.46 -6.82 7.74
N CYS A 218 -12.89 -5.56 7.56
CA CYS A 218 -13.03 -4.66 8.69
C CYS A 218 -14.18 -5.11 9.61
N GLY A 219 -13.86 -5.56 10.82
CA GLY A 219 -14.84 -6.04 11.81
C GLY A 219 -15.97 -5.03 12.11
N CYS A 220 -15.67 -3.73 12.18
CA CYS A 220 -16.70 -2.70 12.35
C CYS A 220 -17.68 -2.64 11.15
N CYS A 221 -17.17 -2.73 9.91
CA CYS A 221 -18.03 -2.76 8.73
C CYS A 221 -18.84 -4.05 8.66
N ILE A 222 -18.21 -5.19 8.94
CA ILE A 222 -18.87 -6.49 8.95
C ILE A 222 -20.03 -6.49 9.96
N ARG A 223 -19.78 -6.08 11.22
CA ARG A 223 -20.80 -6.01 12.26
C ARG A 223 -21.93 -5.03 11.91
N SER A 224 -21.60 -3.91 11.26
CA SER A 224 -22.60 -2.94 10.80
C SER A 224 -23.44 -3.44 9.64
N ARG A 225 -22.86 -4.24 8.73
CA ARG A 225 -23.55 -4.78 7.54
C ARG A 225 -24.30 -6.08 7.84
N GLY A 226 -23.90 -6.79 8.89
CA GLY A 226 -24.45 -8.09 9.25
C GLY A 226 -23.97 -9.24 8.35
N PHE A 227 -22.96 -9.03 7.51
CA PHE A 227 -22.42 -10.07 6.63
C PHE A 227 -20.92 -9.91 6.36
N VAL A 228 -20.26 -11.01 6.02
CA VAL A 228 -18.86 -11.06 5.55
C VAL A 228 -18.83 -11.31 4.05
N LYS A 229 -17.97 -10.58 3.33
CA LYS A 229 -17.66 -10.86 1.91
C LYS A 229 -16.50 -11.85 1.84
N HIS A 230 -16.68 -12.97 1.12
CA HIS A 230 -15.67 -14.03 1.04
C HIS A 230 -14.82 -14.01 -0.22
N GLU A 231 -15.24 -13.29 -1.26
CA GLU A 231 -14.57 -13.28 -2.56
C GLU A 231 -14.14 -11.85 -2.95
N GLU A 232 -12.85 -11.71 -3.27
CA GLU A 232 -12.36 -10.59 -4.08
C GLU A 232 -12.84 -10.88 -5.51
N LEU A 233 -13.70 -10.03 -6.07
CA LEU A 233 -14.11 -10.18 -7.46
C LEU A 233 -12.87 -9.91 -8.31
N GLY A 234 -12.49 -10.85 -9.18
CA GLY A 234 -11.23 -10.81 -9.95
C GLY A 234 -11.02 -9.60 -10.88
N LYS A 235 -11.98 -8.65 -10.93
CA LYS A 235 -11.87 -7.36 -11.63
C LYS A 235 -11.35 -6.22 -10.74
N ASP A 236 -11.03 -6.46 -9.47
CA ASP A 236 -10.50 -5.46 -8.53
C ASP A 236 -9.00 -5.14 -8.75
N VAL A 237 -8.41 -5.53 -9.89
CA VAL A 237 -6.96 -5.68 -10.08
C VAL A 237 -6.27 -4.46 -10.72
N GLU A 238 -6.99 -3.48 -11.23
CA GLU A 238 -6.38 -2.31 -11.88
C GLU A 238 -6.72 -1.04 -11.09
N ASN A 239 -5.82 -0.65 -10.18
CA ASN A 239 -5.25 0.70 -10.10
C ASN A 239 -4.43 0.88 -8.81
N LEU A 240 -3.24 1.43 -8.98
CA LEU A 240 -2.24 1.79 -7.99
C LEU A 240 -2.77 2.82 -7.00
N ALA A 241 -3.33 2.32 -5.93
CA ALA A 241 -3.62 3.06 -4.72
C ALA A 241 -3.81 1.96 -3.65
N ASP A 242 -3.53 2.20 -2.37
CA ASP A 242 -4.10 1.52 -1.18
C ASP A 242 -5.65 1.28 -1.20
N PHE A 243 -6.25 1.01 -2.36
CA PHE A 243 -7.58 1.38 -2.78
C PHE A 243 -8.03 0.61 -4.06
N SER A 244 -8.87 -0.41 -3.94
CA SER A 244 -9.66 -0.82 -5.11
C SER A 244 -10.76 0.21 -5.38
N ILE A 245 -10.69 0.96 -6.47
CA ILE A 245 -11.76 1.92 -6.87
C ILE A 245 -13.03 1.16 -7.31
N SER A 246 -13.00 -0.17 -7.30
CA SER A 246 -14.14 -1.00 -7.64
C SER A 246 -15.29 -0.82 -6.64
N HIS A 247 -16.46 -0.53 -7.20
CA HIS A 247 -17.72 -0.49 -6.50
C HIS A 247 -18.03 -1.89 -5.95
N PHE A 248 -18.49 -1.97 -4.69
CA PHE A 248 -19.15 -3.19 -4.21
C PHE A 248 -20.47 -3.35 -4.96
N SER A 249 -20.53 -4.23 -5.97
CA SER A 249 -21.83 -4.69 -6.46
C SER A 249 -22.41 -5.62 -5.40
N ILE A 250 -23.55 -5.22 -4.83
CA ILE A 250 -24.36 -6.04 -3.91
C ILE A 250 -25.06 -7.19 -4.68
N GLU A 251 -25.03 -7.13 -6.02
CA GLU A 251 -25.76 -8.01 -6.92
C GLU A 251 -25.21 -9.44 -7.05
N ASP A 252 -24.09 -9.79 -6.39
CA ASP A 252 -23.63 -11.18 -6.33
C ASP A 252 -23.88 -11.82 -4.94
N PRO A 253 -25.08 -12.41 -4.73
CA PRO A 253 -25.41 -13.04 -3.45
C PRO A 253 -24.55 -14.27 -3.13
N LYS A 254 -23.76 -14.81 -4.06
CA LYS A 254 -22.88 -15.98 -3.80
C LYS A 254 -21.60 -15.61 -3.03
N GLY A 255 -21.26 -14.31 -3.01
CA GLY A 255 -20.05 -13.78 -2.38
C GLY A 255 -20.20 -13.38 -0.91
N PHE A 256 -21.41 -13.44 -0.34
CA PHE A 256 -21.71 -12.92 1.01
C PHE A 256 -22.31 -14.00 1.94
N ARG A 257 -22.04 -13.89 3.24
CA ARG A 257 -22.69 -14.69 4.28
C ARG A 257 -23.12 -13.83 5.46
N VAL A 258 -24.37 -13.98 5.88
CA VAL A 258 -24.98 -13.26 7.02
C VAL A 258 -24.50 -13.89 8.33
N LEU A 259 -24.15 -13.05 9.32
CA LEU A 259 -23.63 -13.43 10.64
C LEU A 259 -24.74 -13.67 11.68
#